data_AF-A0A350MUJ9-F1
#
_entry.id   AF-A0A350MUJ9-F1
#
_cell.length_a   1.000
_cell.length_b   1.000
_cell.length_c   1.000
_cell.angle_alpha   90.00
_cell.angle_beta   90.00
_cell.angle_gamma   90.00
#
_symmetry.space_group_name_H-M   'P 1'
#
loop_
_entity.id
_entity.type
_entity.pdbx_description
1 polymer ?
#
loop_
_entity_poly.entity_id
_entity_poly.type
_entity_poly.pdbx_seq_one_letter_code
_entity_poly.pdbx_strand_id
1 'polypeptide(L)' 'QRITSISAIVDPSEKLSVIKEDESDNRILECAIAAKADFVISGDRHLQALKESRSIKIVSASEFLKLHRKRFI' A
#
# COMPACT_ATOMS: atom_id res chain seq x y z
N GLN A 1 1.81 16.58 -15.45
CA GLN A 1 1.40 15.29 -16.03
C GLN A 1 0.15 14.80 -15.29
N ARG A 2 -0.85 14.20 -15.95
CA ARG A 2 -2.06 13.70 -15.28
C ARG A 2 -1.77 12.32 -14.69
N ILE A 3 -1.82 12.19 -13.36
CA ILE A 3 -1.58 10.92 -12.66
C ILE A 3 -2.68 9.89 -13.01
N THR A 4 -3.88 10.37 -13.35
CA THR A 4 -5.03 9.51 -13.68
C THR A 4 -4.81 8.59 -14.88
N SER A 5 -3.93 8.92 -15.83
CA SER A 5 -3.67 8.07 -17.00
C SER A 5 -2.81 6.84 -16.70
N ILE A 6 -2.15 6.79 -15.53
CA ILE A 6 -1.28 5.69 -15.11
C ILE A 6 -1.77 5.04 -13.80
N SER A 7 -3.02 5.32 -13.40
CA SER A 7 -3.61 4.82 -12.15
C SER A 7 -4.93 4.11 -12.42
N ALA A 8 -5.25 3.11 -11.60
CA ALA A 8 -6.60 2.56 -11.52
C ALA A 8 -7.41 3.33 -10.47
N ILE A 9 -8.64 3.73 -10.83
CA ILE A 9 -9.60 4.29 -9.87
C ILE A 9 -10.41 3.13 -9.30
N VAL A 10 -10.46 3.04 -7.97
CA VAL A 10 -11.21 2.04 -7.24
C VAL A 10 -12.13 2.71 -6.23
N ASP A 11 -13.26 2.07 -5.94
CA ASP A 11 -14.17 2.46 -4.87
C ASP A 11 -14.08 1.41 -3.75
N PRO A 12 -13.48 1.73 -2.59
CA PRO A 12 -13.35 0.78 -1.50
C PRO A 12 -14.70 0.50 -0.84
N SER A 13 -15.20 -0.73 -0.98
CA SER A 13 -16.46 -1.15 -0.38
C SER A 13 -16.36 -1.53 1.10
N GLU A 14 -15.15 -1.74 1.61
CA GLU A 14 -14.89 -2.15 2.98
C GLU A 14 -14.24 -1.02 3.78
N LYS A 15 -14.67 -0.84 5.03
CA LYS A 15 -13.99 0.01 6.00
C LYS A 15 -13.11 -0.82 6.93
N LEU A 16 -11.88 -0.38 7.11
CA LEU A 16 -10.93 -0.98 8.04
C LEU A 16 -10.77 -0.11 9.28
N SER A 17 -10.56 -0.76 10.42
CA SER A 17 -10.19 -0.12 11.68
C SER A 17 -8.99 -0.85 12.29
N VAL A 18 -7.94 -1.00 11.49
CA VAL A 18 -6.72 -1.73 11.86
C VAL A 18 -5.74 -0.78 12.54
N ILE A 19 -5.57 0.41 12.00
CA ILE A 19 -4.72 1.46 12.55
C ILE A 19 -5.60 2.34 13.43
N LYS A 20 -5.39 2.25 14.75
CA LYS A 20 -6.13 3.02 15.75
C LYS A 20 -5.47 4.37 16.08
N GLU A 21 -4.18 4.49 15.79
CA GLU A 21 -3.38 5.69 16.06
C GLU A 21 -3.69 6.78 15.04
N ASP A 22 -3.93 6.39 13.78
CA ASP A 22 -4.41 7.26 12.71
C ASP A 22 -5.46 6.52 11.86
N GLU A 23 -6.72 6.91 12.01
CA GLU A 23 -7.81 6.30 11.25
C GLU A 23 -7.74 6.63 9.75
N SER A 24 -7.05 7.70 9.36
CA SER A 24 -6.96 8.12 7.96
C SER A 24 -6.09 7.17 7.13
N ASP A 25 -5.09 6.54 7.75
CA ASP A 25 -4.23 5.54 7.13
C ASP A 25 -4.98 4.26 6.74
N ASN A 26 -6.09 3.94 7.43
CA ASN A 26 -6.93 2.80 7.05
C ASN A 26 -7.43 2.93 5.61
N ARG A 27 -7.67 4.15 5.11
CA ARG A 27 -8.13 4.40 3.73
C ARG A 27 -7.12 3.95 2.68
N ILE A 28 -5.82 3.99 3.00
CA ILE A 28 -4.77 3.50 2.11
C ILE A 28 -4.85 1.98 1.99
N LEU A 29 -5.11 1.28 3.11
CA LEU A 29 -5.28 -0.16 3.12
C LEU A 29 -6.59 -0.59 2.43
N GLU A 30 -7.67 0.14 2.67
CA GLU A 30 -8.97 -0.07 1.99
C GLU A 30 -8.82 0.04 0.47
N CYS A 31 -8.12 1.08 0.00
CA CYS A 31 -7.79 1.26 -1.41
C CYS A 31 -6.93 0.11 -1.96
N ALA A 32 -5.89 -0.29 -1.23
CA ALA A 32 -5.01 -1.39 -1.63
C ALA A 32 -5.77 -2.72 -1.75
N ILE A 33 -6.70 -3.00 -0.82
CA ILE A 33 -7.56 -4.18 -0.85
C ILE A 33 -8.51 -4.13 -2.06
N ALA A 34 -9.18 -2.99 -2.27
CA ALA A 34 -10.08 -2.81 -3.40
C ALA A 34 -9.36 -2.95 -4.75
N ALA A 35 -8.12 -2.47 -4.83
CA ALA A 35 -7.23 -2.62 -5.98
C ALA A 35 -6.59 -4.01 -6.10
N LYS A 36 -6.77 -4.90 -5.10
CA LYS A 36 -6.10 -6.20 -4.99
C LYS A 36 -4.58 -6.09 -5.15
N ALA A 37 -4.00 -5.06 -4.54
CA ALA A 37 -2.57 -4.79 -4.63
C ALA A 37 -1.76 -5.81 -3.81
N ASP A 38 -0.62 -6.26 -4.34
CA ASP A 38 0.31 -7.11 -3.60
C ASP A 38 1.17 -6.32 -2.61
N PHE A 39 1.43 -5.03 -2.91
CA PHE A 39 2.31 -4.16 -2.14
C PHE A 39 1.73 -2.76 -1.95
N VAL A 40 1.92 -2.21 -0.75
CA VAL A 40 1.83 -0.78 -0.48
C VAL A 40 3.24 -0.24 -0.26
N ILE A 41 3.66 0.68 -1.13
CA ILE A 41 4.97 1.33 -1.00
C ILE A 41 4.75 2.67 -0.31
N SER A 42 5.20 2.79 0.93
CA SER A 42 5.07 4.03 1.70
C SER A 42 6.32 4.33 2.51
N GLY A 43 6.58 5.61 2.76
CA GLY A 43 7.59 6.06 3.74
C GLY A 43 7.01 6.31 5.13
N ASP A 44 5.69 6.18 5.29
CA ASP A 44 5.00 6.41 6.55
C ASP A 44 5.31 5.29 7.56
N ARG A 45 5.67 5.68 8.79
CA ARG A 45 6.05 4.74 9.84
C ARG A 45 4.85 4.02 10.45
N HIS A 46 3.68 4.64 10.54
CA HIS A 46 2.47 4.00 11.06
C HIS A 46 2.01 2.88 10.13
N LEU A 47 2.04 3.12 8.81
CA LEU A 47 1.77 2.08 7.82
C LEU A 47 2.84 0.98 7.84
N GLN A 48 4.13 1.35 7.85
CA GLN A 48 5.21 0.35 7.88
C GLN A 48 5.21 -0.50 9.16
N ALA A 49 4.75 0.04 10.30
CA ALA A 49 4.66 -0.70 11.56
C ALA A 49 3.76 -1.94 11.46
N LEU A 50 2.72 -1.90 10.62
CA LEU A 50 1.85 -3.05 10.37
C LEU A 50 2.57 -4.19 9.64
N LYS A 51 3.57 -3.87 8.80
CA LYS A 51 4.32 -4.76 7.90
C LYS A 51 3.48 -5.48 6.83
N GLU A 52 2.31 -5.98 7.20
CA GLU A 52 1.41 -6.73 6.33
C GLU A 52 -0.05 -6.54 6.76
N SER A 53 -0.95 -6.43 5.79
CA SER A 53 -2.40 -6.37 6.01
C SER A 53 -3.13 -7.22 4.98
N ARG A 54 -3.87 -8.25 5.43
CA ARG A 54 -4.64 -9.17 4.57
C ARG A 54 -3.86 -9.66 3.32
N SER A 55 -2.59 -10.02 3.51
CA SER A 55 -1.64 -10.46 2.46
C SER A 55 -0.99 -9.36 1.62
N ILE A 56 -1.32 -8.10 1.87
CA ILE A 56 -0.69 -6.93 1.24
C ILE A 56 0.55 -6.55 2.04
N LYS A 57 1.71 -6.55 1.39
CA LYS A 57 2.98 -6.21 2.05
C LYS A 57 3.21 -4.71 2.05
N ILE A 58 3.48 -4.15 3.21
CA ILE A 58 3.78 -2.72 3.36
C ILE A 58 5.29 -2.58 3.48
N VAL A 59 5.89 -1.93 2.48
CA VAL A 59 7.34 -1.83 2.35
C VAL A 59 7.76 -0.40 2.06
N SER A 60 8.99 -0.06 2.43
CA SER A 60 9.62 1.17 1.94
C SER A 60 9.96 1.05 0.45
N ALA A 61 10.08 2.18 -0.24
CA ALA A 61 10.55 2.20 -1.63
C ALA A 61 11.92 1.52 -1.79
N SER A 62 12.82 1.75 -0.83
CA SER A 62 14.14 1.13 -0.77
C SER A 62 14.08 -0.39 -0.68
N GLU A 63 13.18 -0.94 0.13
CA GLU A 63 12.97 -2.38 0.26
C GLU A 63 12.32 -2.98 -0.99
N PHE A 64 11.30 -2.31 -1.53
CA PHE A 64 10.64 -2.74 -2.76
C PHE A 64 11.64 -2.87 -3.92
N LEU A 65 12.51 -1.86 -4.07
CA LEU A 65 13.58 -1.89 -5.07
C LEU A 65 14.57 -3.03 -4.81
N LYS A 66 14.98 -3.28 -3.56
CA LYS A 66 15.88 -4.41 -3.22
C LYS A 66 15.26 -5.77 -3.58
N LEU A 67 13.96 -5.96 -3.33
CA LEU A 67 13.24 -7.19 -3.66
C LEU A 67 13.22 -7.45 -5.18
N HIS A 68 13.13 -6.38 -6.00
CA HIS A 68 12.97 -6.49 -7.45
C HIS A 68 14.25 -6.23 -8.26
N ARG A 69 15.35 -5.84 -7.60
CA ARG A 69 16.66 -5.59 -8.24
C ARG A 69 17.28 -6.83 -8.89
N LYS A 70 16.82 -8.04 -8.56
CA LYS A 70 17.35 -9.30 -9.15
C LYS A 70 16.90 -9.60 -10.59
N ARG A 71 16.09 -8.75 -11.23
CA ARG A 71 15.62 -8.96 -12.62
C ARG A 71 16.37 -8.15 -13.69
N PHE A 72 17.33 -7.31 -13.30
CA PHE A 72 18.00 -6.36 -14.22
C PHE A 72 19.50 -6.64 -14.45
N ILE A 73 19.94 -7.90 -14.33
CA ILE A 73 21.27 -8.35 -14.74
C ILE A 73 21.10 -9.59 -15.62
#